data_AF-A0A353NDF7-F1
#
_entry.id   AF-A0A353NDF7-F1
#
_cell.length_a   1.000
_cell.length_b   1.000
_cell.length_c   1.000
_cell.angle_alpha   90.00
_cell.angle_beta   90.00
_cell.angle_gamma   90.00
#
_symmetry.space_group_name_H-M   'P 1'
#
loop_
_entity.id
_entity.type
_entity.pdbx_description
1 polymer ?
#
loop_
_entity_poly.entity_id
_entity_poly.type
_entity_poly.pdbx_seq_one_letter_code
_entity_poly.pdbx_strand_id
1 'polypeptide(L)'
;MTDMHRAAEKSECQTYSRDDLIDFIEGSTLLATGGGGATQIARNMLDASGITGVTAVALDQAADDVPAAMVAEVFAPSALWAFQDYRSALDSFSQSVGRGLVLSGEVGAVNGIVPAIVAALTGSQLLKCSTSDRSLPEMDMTLFQNTVGLGLVEIVGPCGSPVCSKDFGADSNAMDAETFILDSMNTYAQQFQGVGGFAAYPLTGGQLKAACASGWLFANTFDYALQLGRVMRRQGGLDGVLQTVQAYLGGEYSPYTLFTGYFVEFGLHPHAQDYSYVDFRSDDPESALGLRLYASNENMIAYATLWVMVRGAMTAIELFPVAIGPDAITYLLLEGESAKGYKAGFSFTNEAFDPTYGDPDFFRCNRVAVIGIPEPRLRRSDIIAAFTREITRAMASFDKEYSNSYAPIEDLPKIREDFDIRRTGGAGPDNLTLHLPATAEGRASWHEGTESAGNANSVRVFGYANMAGKTMQYASAANHGTRPPLTVNWPAMPAQK
;
A
#
# COMPACT_ATOMS: atom_id res chain seq x y z
N MET A 1 -19.73 -7.36 -26.20
CA MET A 1 -18.60 -6.46 -26.50
C MET A 1 -19.09 -5.08 -27.00
N THR A 2 -20.23 -4.54 -26.50
CA THR A 2 -20.85 -3.35 -27.12
C THR A 2 -21.57 -2.36 -26.19
N ASP A 3 -21.63 -2.54 -24.87
CA ASP A 3 -22.43 -1.63 -24.01
C ASP A 3 -21.68 -0.92 -22.87
N MET A 4 -20.39 -1.18 -22.64
CA MET A 4 -19.59 -0.40 -21.66
C MET A 4 -18.67 0.66 -22.28
N HIS A 5 -18.45 0.65 -23.59
CA HIS A 5 -17.78 1.76 -24.29
C HIS A 5 -18.68 3.00 -24.48
N ARG A 6 -19.88 3.03 -23.88
CA ARG A 6 -20.89 4.06 -24.11
C ARG A 6 -21.37 4.79 -22.84
N ALA A 7 -20.54 4.83 -21.80
CA ALA A 7 -20.75 5.67 -20.62
C ALA A 7 -19.55 6.56 -20.24
N ALA A 8 -18.57 6.70 -21.15
CA ALA A 8 -17.71 7.89 -21.18
C ALA A 8 -18.36 8.86 -22.18
N GLU A 9 -19.39 9.58 -21.76
CA GLU A 9 -19.65 10.87 -22.39
C GLU A 9 -18.32 11.61 -22.34
N LYS A 10 -17.84 12.06 -23.51
CA LYS A 10 -16.70 12.97 -23.64
C LYS A 10 -17.10 14.27 -22.93
N SER A 11 -17.03 14.27 -21.60
CA SER A 11 -17.27 15.45 -20.82
C SER A 11 -16.10 16.37 -21.07
N GLU A 12 -16.47 17.57 -21.51
CA GLU A 12 -15.66 18.78 -21.50
C GLU A 12 -14.92 18.94 -20.16
N CYS A 13 -14.02 19.92 -20.12
CA CYS A 13 -13.52 20.54 -18.89
C CYS A 13 -14.59 20.50 -17.78
N GLN A 14 -14.39 19.65 -16.78
CA GLN A 14 -15.41 19.28 -15.81
C GLN A 14 -15.07 19.94 -14.47
N THR A 15 -16.04 20.61 -13.86
CA THR A 15 -15.88 21.08 -12.48
C THR A 15 -16.33 20.00 -11.52
N TYR A 16 -15.41 19.54 -10.68
CA TYR A 16 -15.70 18.68 -9.53
C TYR A 16 -16.07 19.54 -8.33
N SER A 17 -17.17 19.17 -7.67
CA SER A 17 -17.63 19.84 -6.46
C SER A 17 -16.80 19.43 -5.24
N ARG A 18 -16.98 20.13 -4.12
CA ARG A 18 -16.42 19.74 -2.82
C ARG A 18 -16.81 18.31 -2.42
N ASP A 19 -18.05 17.89 -2.67
CA ASP A 19 -18.50 16.53 -2.36
C ASP A 19 -17.80 15.49 -3.25
N ASP A 20 -17.53 15.83 -4.51
CA ASP A 20 -16.73 14.98 -5.39
C ASP A 20 -15.29 14.88 -4.86
N LEU A 21 -14.71 15.96 -4.35
CA LEU A 21 -13.37 15.92 -3.75
C LEU A 21 -13.34 15.06 -2.48
N ILE A 22 -14.41 15.06 -1.69
CA ILE A 22 -14.57 14.17 -0.54
C ILE A 22 -14.64 12.70 -0.99
N ASP A 23 -15.45 12.39 -2.00
CA ASP A 23 -15.50 11.04 -2.54
C ASP A 23 -14.15 10.63 -3.14
N PHE A 24 -13.46 11.53 -3.85
CA PHE A 24 -12.11 11.28 -4.35
C PHE A 24 -11.14 10.91 -3.22
N ILE A 25 -11.12 11.66 -2.10
CA ILE A 25 -10.26 11.36 -0.94
C ILE A 25 -10.52 9.93 -0.41
N GLU A 26 -11.77 9.51 -0.35
CA GLU A 26 -12.14 8.18 0.15
C GLU A 26 -11.67 7.06 -0.79
N GLY A 27 -11.88 7.24 -2.10
CA GLY A 27 -11.41 6.26 -3.06
C GLY A 27 -9.89 6.26 -3.24
N SER A 28 -9.22 7.41 -3.16
CA SER A 28 -7.76 7.48 -3.22
C SER A 28 -7.13 6.90 -1.97
N THR A 29 -7.79 6.94 -0.81
CA THR A 29 -7.37 6.21 0.40
C THR A 29 -7.29 4.69 0.17
N LEU A 30 -8.20 4.11 -0.63
CA LEU A 30 -8.10 2.70 -1.02
C LEU A 30 -6.86 2.44 -1.88
N LEU A 31 -6.63 3.32 -2.86
CA LEU A 31 -5.52 3.21 -3.80
C LEU A 31 -4.18 3.62 -3.19
N ALA A 32 -4.19 4.22 -2.01
CA ALA A 32 -2.99 4.59 -1.28
C ALA A 32 -2.24 3.37 -0.70
N THR A 33 -2.80 2.17 -0.79
CA THR A 33 -2.13 0.91 -0.39
C THR A 33 -1.61 0.92 1.05
N GLY A 34 -2.36 1.52 1.98
CA GLY A 34 -1.94 1.66 3.38
C GLY A 34 -1.09 2.91 3.68
N GLY A 35 -0.66 3.68 2.68
CA GLY A 35 0.08 4.94 2.85
C GLY A 35 -0.63 6.14 2.22
N GLY A 36 0.10 7.02 1.51
CA GLY A 36 -0.44 8.18 0.76
C GLY A 36 -1.04 9.31 1.60
N GLY A 37 -0.76 9.29 2.91
CA GLY A 37 -1.28 10.21 3.93
C GLY A 37 -2.69 9.87 4.42
N ALA A 38 -2.94 10.10 5.70
CA ALA A 38 -4.22 9.77 6.33
C ALA A 38 -5.41 10.56 5.72
N THR A 39 -6.54 9.88 5.53
CA THR A 39 -7.81 10.43 5.01
C THR A 39 -8.26 11.68 5.76
N GLN A 40 -8.14 11.69 7.09
CA GLN A 40 -8.53 12.83 7.92
C GLN A 40 -7.67 14.07 7.64
N ILE A 41 -6.37 13.89 7.37
CA ILE A 41 -5.48 15.00 7.05
C ILE A 41 -5.87 15.60 5.70
N ALA A 42 -6.12 14.75 4.69
CA ALA A 42 -6.58 15.22 3.38
C ALA A 42 -7.88 16.03 3.48
N ARG A 43 -8.83 15.60 4.32
CA ARG A 43 -10.07 16.34 4.62
C ARG A 43 -9.79 17.69 5.28
N ASN A 44 -8.91 17.72 6.28
CA ASN A 44 -8.53 18.96 6.96
C ASN A 44 -7.85 19.95 6.00
N MET A 45 -6.97 19.49 5.10
CA MET A 45 -6.35 20.34 4.08
C MET A 45 -7.39 20.89 3.10
N LEU A 46 -8.34 20.05 2.68
CA LEU A 46 -9.46 20.48 1.83
C LEU A 46 -10.38 21.49 2.54
N ASP A 47 -10.60 21.38 3.85
CA ASP A 47 -11.32 22.37 4.67
C ASP A 47 -10.51 23.67 4.79
N ALA A 48 -9.24 23.59 5.17
CA ALA A 48 -8.37 24.74 5.38
C ALA A 48 -8.11 25.56 4.11
N SER A 49 -8.11 24.91 2.94
CA SER A 49 -7.94 25.58 1.65
C SER A 49 -9.15 26.43 1.23
N GLY A 50 -10.33 26.16 1.78
CA GLY A 50 -11.56 26.91 1.47
C GLY A 50 -12.07 26.74 0.03
N ILE A 51 -11.52 25.81 -0.75
CA ILE A 51 -11.99 25.56 -2.12
C ILE A 51 -13.36 24.87 -2.12
N THR A 52 -14.21 25.24 -3.06
CA THR A 52 -15.56 24.66 -3.21
C THR A 52 -15.64 23.65 -4.36
N GLY A 53 -14.56 23.54 -5.14
CA GLY A 53 -14.43 22.65 -6.27
C GLY A 53 -13.16 22.91 -7.05
N VAL A 54 -12.91 22.09 -8.05
CA VAL A 54 -11.76 22.19 -8.96
C VAL A 54 -12.19 21.92 -10.39
N THR A 55 -11.60 22.64 -11.33
CA THR A 55 -11.76 22.34 -12.74
C THR A 55 -10.73 21.30 -13.16
N ALA A 56 -11.19 20.19 -13.70
CA ALA A 56 -10.34 19.10 -14.17
C ALA A 56 -10.52 18.86 -15.68
N VAL A 57 -9.45 18.41 -16.33
CA VAL A 57 -9.41 18.18 -17.77
C VAL A 57 -8.90 16.77 -18.07
N ALA A 58 -9.53 16.11 -19.05
CA ALA A 58 -9.02 14.88 -19.61
C ALA A 58 -7.81 15.18 -20.52
N LEU A 59 -6.82 14.30 -20.54
CA LEU A 59 -5.57 14.56 -21.24
C LEU A 59 -5.72 14.81 -22.74
N ASP A 60 -6.66 14.12 -23.40
CA ASP A 60 -6.94 14.31 -24.83
C ASP A 60 -7.53 15.69 -25.15
N GLN A 61 -8.11 16.38 -24.15
CA GLN A 61 -8.69 17.71 -24.27
C GLN A 61 -7.70 18.84 -23.90
N ALA A 62 -6.57 18.54 -23.25
CA ALA A 62 -5.56 19.53 -22.95
C ALA A 62 -4.93 20.10 -24.25
N ALA A 63 -4.62 21.40 -24.29
CA ALA A 63 -3.85 21.98 -25.40
C ALA A 63 -2.42 21.42 -25.43
N ASP A 64 -1.76 21.38 -26.59
CA ASP A 64 -0.43 20.76 -26.68
C ASP A 64 0.69 21.64 -26.07
N ASP A 65 0.49 22.95 -26.06
CA ASP A 65 1.44 23.97 -25.61
C ASP A 65 1.16 24.48 -24.18
N VAL A 66 0.07 24.05 -23.55
CA VAL A 66 -0.21 24.40 -22.14
C VAL A 66 0.91 23.84 -21.25
N PRO A 67 1.53 24.66 -20.39
CA PRO A 67 2.53 24.17 -19.46
C PRO A 67 1.85 23.28 -18.40
N ALA A 68 2.62 22.34 -17.88
CA ALA A 68 2.20 21.39 -16.87
C ALA A 68 3.35 21.15 -15.90
N ALA A 69 3.02 20.84 -14.65
CA ALA A 69 3.99 20.33 -13.70
C ALA A 69 3.33 19.32 -12.77
N MET A 70 4.11 18.32 -12.36
CA MET A 70 3.74 17.40 -11.30
C MET A 70 3.87 18.13 -9.96
N VAL A 71 2.90 17.93 -9.07
CA VAL A 71 2.93 18.44 -7.69
C VAL A 71 2.74 17.27 -6.73
N ALA A 72 3.54 17.25 -5.66
CA ALA A 72 3.43 16.29 -4.58
C ALA A 72 3.97 16.90 -3.27
N GLU A 73 3.71 16.20 -2.18
CA GLU A 73 4.29 16.47 -0.87
C GLU A 73 5.23 15.32 -0.45
N VAL A 74 6.24 15.67 0.34
CA VAL A 74 7.13 14.76 1.04
C VAL A 74 6.95 14.98 2.53
N PHE A 75 6.71 13.90 3.26
CA PHE A 75 6.53 13.91 4.71
C PHE A 75 6.74 12.51 5.29
N ALA A 76 7.15 12.46 6.56
CA ALA A 76 6.88 11.29 7.39
C ALA A 76 5.44 11.41 7.95
N PRO A 77 4.67 10.31 8.06
CA PRO A 77 3.32 10.34 8.64
C PRO A 77 3.23 11.10 9.96
N SER A 78 4.20 10.90 10.86
CA SER A 78 4.26 11.58 12.16
C SER A 78 4.38 13.11 12.07
N ALA A 79 5.14 13.62 11.11
CA ALA A 79 5.30 15.06 10.87
C ALA A 79 4.02 15.68 10.29
N LEU A 80 3.35 14.95 9.38
CA LEU A 80 2.15 15.42 8.72
C LEU A 80 0.98 15.64 9.69
N TRP A 81 0.85 14.79 10.72
CA TRP A 81 -0.17 15.00 11.77
C TRP A 81 0.05 16.30 12.56
N ALA A 82 1.31 16.72 12.73
CA ALA A 82 1.64 17.97 13.41
C ALA A 82 1.51 19.19 12.48
N PHE A 83 1.83 19.04 11.19
CA PHE A 83 1.91 20.13 10.22
C PHE A 83 1.23 19.77 8.89
N GLN A 84 -0.02 20.19 8.74
CA GLN A 84 -0.85 19.90 7.56
C GLN A 84 -0.80 21.07 6.58
N ASP A 85 0.29 21.19 5.80
CA ASP A 85 0.52 22.35 4.92
C ASP A 85 0.67 21.97 3.44
N TYR A 86 -0.23 22.51 2.61
CA TYR A 86 -0.19 22.42 1.15
C TYR A 86 0.45 23.64 0.49
N ARG A 87 0.80 24.69 1.24
CA ARG A 87 1.25 25.97 0.67
C ARG A 87 2.60 25.87 -0.01
N SER A 88 3.51 25.05 0.54
CA SER A 88 4.79 24.79 -0.11
C SER A 88 4.60 24.19 -1.52
N ALA A 89 3.68 23.25 -1.68
CA ALA A 89 3.33 22.67 -2.98
C ALA A 89 2.72 23.71 -3.94
N LEU A 90 1.83 24.56 -3.42
CA LEU A 90 1.23 25.68 -4.16
C LEU A 90 2.27 26.68 -4.67
N ASP A 91 3.18 27.09 -3.79
CA ASP A 91 4.21 28.08 -4.09
C ASP A 91 5.24 27.50 -5.07
N SER A 92 5.64 26.23 -4.90
CA SER A 92 6.50 25.52 -5.85
C SER A 92 5.89 25.40 -7.24
N PHE A 93 4.60 25.06 -7.36
CA PHE A 93 3.93 25.01 -8.66
C PHE A 93 3.85 26.39 -9.32
N SER A 94 3.51 27.40 -8.52
CA SER A 94 3.42 28.79 -8.98
C SER A 94 4.77 29.31 -9.48
N GLN A 95 5.87 28.92 -8.82
CA GLN A 95 7.23 29.25 -9.25
C GLN A 95 7.65 28.47 -10.51
N SER A 96 7.24 27.21 -10.63
CA SER A 96 7.61 26.33 -11.75
C SER A 96 6.94 26.75 -13.07
N VAL A 97 5.60 26.80 -13.09
CA VAL A 97 4.83 27.07 -14.32
C VAL A 97 3.79 28.19 -14.16
N GLY A 98 3.49 28.61 -12.93
CA GLY A 98 2.55 29.70 -12.64
C GLY A 98 1.08 29.32 -12.84
N ARG A 99 0.69 29.02 -14.07
CA ARG A 99 -0.66 28.55 -14.46
C ARG A 99 -0.56 27.53 -15.57
N GLY A 100 -1.33 26.45 -15.47
CA GLY A 100 -1.31 25.41 -16.49
C GLY A 100 -2.12 24.18 -16.10
N LEU A 101 -1.55 23.01 -16.36
CA LEU A 101 -2.04 21.72 -15.88
C LEU A 101 -1.31 21.32 -14.60
N VAL A 102 -2.06 20.94 -13.57
CA VAL A 102 -1.49 20.32 -12.37
C VAL A 102 -1.62 18.81 -12.52
N LEU A 103 -0.49 18.12 -12.53
CA LEU A 103 -0.41 16.66 -12.56
C LEU A 103 -0.14 16.16 -11.13
N SER A 104 -0.81 15.08 -10.71
CA SER A 104 -0.43 14.39 -9.48
C SER A 104 0.68 13.37 -9.75
N GLY A 105 1.60 13.20 -8.80
CA GLY A 105 2.63 12.17 -8.85
C GLY A 105 2.13 10.77 -8.46
N GLU A 106 1.01 10.66 -7.75
CA GLU A 106 0.49 9.39 -7.29
C GLU A 106 -0.98 9.49 -6.87
N VAL A 107 -1.64 8.36 -6.60
CA VAL A 107 -3.03 8.37 -6.10
C VAL A 107 -3.04 8.00 -4.63
N GLY A 108 -2.94 9.03 -3.78
CA GLY A 108 -3.09 8.96 -2.32
C GLY A 108 -4.14 9.94 -1.81
N ALA A 109 -4.47 9.88 -0.52
CA ALA A 109 -5.41 10.85 0.07
C ALA A 109 -4.83 12.27 0.01
N VAL A 110 -3.58 12.44 0.48
CA VAL A 110 -2.90 13.74 0.56
C VAL A 110 -2.28 14.12 -0.78
N ASN A 111 -1.41 13.28 -1.33
CA ASN A 111 -0.76 13.53 -2.63
C ASN A 111 -1.74 13.53 -3.82
N GLY A 112 -2.96 13.02 -3.63
CA GLY A 112 -4.05 13.19 -4.59
C GLY A 112 -4.80 14.51 -4.44
N ILE A 113 -5.14 14.93 -3.20
CA ILE A 113 -5.95 16.14 -2.98
C ILE A 113 -5.16 17.44 -3.13
N VAL A 114 -3.87 17.43 -2.76
CA VAL A 114 -3.01 18.62 -2.82
C VAL A 114 -2.93 19.19 -4.24
N PRO A 115 -2.68 18.40 -5.30
CA PRO A 115 -2.78 18.85 -6.68
C PRO A 115 -4.12 19.51 -7.05
N ALA A 116 -5.25 18.99 -6.53
CA ALA A 116 -6.56 19.57 -6.75
C ALA A 116 -6.71 20.93 -6.06
N ILE A 117 -6.20 21.06 -4.83
CA ILE A 117 -6.14 22.33 -4.09
C ILE A 117 -5.28 23.35 -4.85
N VAL A 118 -4.09 22.95 -5.29
CA VAL A 118 -3.17 23.80 -6.05
C VAL A 118 -3.80 24.25 -7.37
N ALA A 119 -4.47 23.34 -8.09
CA ALA A 119 -5.17 23.68 -9.33
C ALA A 119 -6.24 24.76 -9.09
N ALA A 120 -7.10 24.56 -8.08
CA ALA A 120 -8.17 25.49 -7.75
C ALA A 120 -7.64 26.86 -7.30
N LEU A 121 -6.62 26.91 -6.44
CA LEU A 121 -6.09 28.17 -5.89
C LEU A 121 -5.28 28.99 -6.90
N THR A 122 -4.64 28.35 -7.88
CA THR A 122 -3.89 29.05 -8.94
C THR A 122 -4.76 29.46 -10.14
N GLY A 123 -5.98 28.91 -10.23
CA GLY A 123 -6.82 29.01 -11.44
C GLY A 123 -6.32 28.13 -12.59
N SER A 124 -5.55 27.09 -12.27
CA SER A 124 -5.07 26.06 -13.20
C SER A 124 -6.12 24.94 -13.35
N GLN A 125 -5.86 24.00 -14.25
CA GLN A 125 -6.70 22.82 -14.42
C GLN A 125 -6.02 21.59 -13.81
N LEU A 126 -6.77 20.79 -13.06
CA LEU A 126 -6.30 19.49 -12.60
C LEU A 126 -6.32 18.51 -13.78
N LEU A 127 -5.20 17.86 -14.06
CA LEU A 127 -5.19 16.78 -15.02
C LEU A 127 -5.75 15.51 -14.37
N LYS A 128 -6.66 14.81 -15.05
CA LYS A 128 -7.25 13.55 -14.55
C LYS A 128 -6.29 12.34 -14.59
N CYS A 129 -5.02 12.58 -14.82
CA CYS A 129 -3.97 11.57 -15.00
C CYS A 129 -2.99 11.60 -13.82
N SER A 130 -2.24 10.52 -13.67
CA SER A 130 -1.13 10.44 -12.71
C SER A 130 -0.03 9.53 -13.26
N THR A 131 1.18 9.65 -12.71
CA THR A 131 2.33 8.80 -13.06
C THR A 131 2.24 7.40 -12.41
N SER A 132 1.33 7.24 -11.45
CA SER A 132 0.91 6.01 -10.78
C SER A 132 -0.59 6.05 -10.48
N ASP A 133 -1.28 4.91 -10.49
CA ASP A 133 -2.67 4.79 -10.03
C ASP A 133 -2.82 4.31 -8.58
N ARG A 134 -1.68 4.18 -7.88
CA ARG A 134 -1.56 3.96 -6.43
C ARG A 134 -0.58 4.93 -5.79
N SER A 135 -0.52 4.98 -4.45
CA SER A 135 0.62 5.58 -3.74
C SER A 135 1.86 4.69 -3.80
N LEU A 136 3.01 5.33 -3.70
CA LEU A 136 4.33 4.75 -3.83
C LEU A 136 5.26 5.30 -2.74
N PRO A 137 6.13 4.46 -2.16
CA PRO A 137 7.10 4.94 -1.18
C PRO A 137 8.08 5.94 -1.77
N GLU A 138 8.68 5.63 -2.93
CA GLU A 138 9.75 6.43 -3.54
C GLU A 138 9.40 6.83 -4.99
N MET A 139 9.91 7.98 -5.45
CA MET A 139 9.62 8.56 -6.77
C MET A 139 10.04 7.67 -7.93
N ASP A 140 11.08 6.84 -7.75
CA ASP A 140 11.59 5.92 -8.78
C ASP A 140 10.71 4.69 -9.00
N MET A 141 9.60 4.57 -8.27
CA MET A 141 8.61 3.51 -8.44
C MET A 141 7.47 3.90 -9.41
N THR A 142 7.47 5.13 -9.92
CA THR A 142 6.47 5.64 -10.88
C THR A 142 6.78 5.21 -12.32
N LEU A 143 5.80 5.31 -13.23
CA LEU A 143 6.05 5.05 -14.66
C LEU A 143 7.03 6.03 -15.32
N PHE A 144 7.20 7.22 -14.74
CA PHE A 144 8.09 8.26 -15.26
C PHE A 144 9.56 7.92 -15.05
N GLN A 145 9.88 7.05 -14.08
CA GLN A 145 11.26 6.65 -13.81
C GLN A 145 11.97 6.19 -15.09
N ASN A 146 13.14 6.79 -15.35
CA ASN A 146 14.00 6.53 -16.51
C ASN A 146 13.33 6.67 -17.89
N THR A 147 12.15 7.29 -17.99
CA THR A 147 11.42 7.44 -19.27
C THR A 147 11.02 8.86 -19.59
N VAL A 148 10.69 9.65 -18.57
CA VAL A 148 10.37 11.07 -18.68
C VAL A 148 11.46 11.83 -17.94
N GLY A 149 12.12 12.76 -18.64
CA GLY A 149 13.13 13.60 -18.02
C GLY A 149 12.54 14.40 -16.87
N LEU A 150 13.18 14.34 -15.70
CA LEU A 150 12.71 15.00 -14.49
C LEU A 150 12.72 16.53 -14.63
N GLY A 151 13.74 17.05 -15.32
CA GLY A 151 13.90 18.48 -15.55
C GLY A 151 14.06 19.27 -14.26
N LEU A 152 13.34 20.39 -14.16
CA LEU A 152 13.40 21.29 -13.03
C LEU A 152 12.61 20.74 -11.83
N VAL A 153 13.23 20.73 -10.66
CA VAL A 153 12.57 20.57 -9.35
C VAL A 153 12.58 21.91 -8.63
N GLU A 154 11.39 22.36 -8.26
CA GLU A 154 11.14 23.58 -7.50
C GLU A 154 10.65 23.24 -6.09
N ILE A 155 11.37 23.71 -5.08
CA ILE A 155 10.96 23.65 -3.67
C ILE A 155 10.93 25.06 -3.13
N VAL A 156 9.75 25.49 -2.71
CA VAL A 156 9.52 26.80 -2.13
C VAL A 156 9.00 26.58 -0.72
N GLY A 157 9.63 27.23 0.26
CA GLY A 157 9.18 27.21 1.64
C GLY A 157 7.87 27.97 1.78
N PRO A 158 7.14 27.81 2.90
CA PRO A 158 5.88 28.49 3.12
C PRO A 158 5.97 30.00 2.90
N CYS A 159 4.91 30.59 2.32
CA CYS A 159 4.81 32.02 2.00
C CYS A 159 5.81 32.50 0.95
N GLY A 160 6.17 31.64 -0.01
CA GLY A 160 6.99 32.02 -1.17
C GLY A 160 8.47 32.24 -0.87
N SER A 161 8.99 31.72 0.24
CA SER A 161 10.44 31.82 0.55
C SER A 161 11.20 30.87 -0.38
N PRO A 162 12.01 31.35 -1.34
CA PRO A 162 12.70 30.46 -2.26
C PRO A 162 13.67 29.57 -1.47
N VAL A 163 13.49 28.27 -1.58
CA VAL A 163 14.35 27.30 -0.90
C VAL A 163 15.38 26.77 -1.87
N CYS A 164 14.93 26.08 -2.93
CA CYS A 164 15.85 25.57 -3.93
C CYS A 164 15.18 25.30 -5.27
N SER A 165 15.97 25.42 -6.34
CA SER A 165 15.61 25.12 -7.71
C SER A 165 16.79 24.36 -8.32
N LYS A 166 16.54 23.19 -8.89
CA LYS A 166 17.59 22.36 -9.52
C LYS A 166 17.07 21.68 -10.77
N ASP A 167 17.81 21.85 -11.86
CA ASP A 167 17.59 21.11 -13.10
C ASP A 167 18.42 19.82 -13.06
N PHE A 168 17.73 18.69 -13.16
CA PHE A 168 18.34 17.37 -13.19
C PHE A 168 18.63 16.86 -14.61
N GLY A 169 18.13 17.57 -15.63
CA GLY A 169 18.24 17.14 -17.02
C GLY A 169 17.33 15.96 -17.37
N ALA A 170 17.55 15.36 -18.54
CA ALA A 170 16.69 14.31 -19.08
C ALA A 170 17.03 12.88 -18.61
N ASP A 171 18.29 12.65 -18.22
CA ASP A 171 18.82 11.31 -17.91
C ASP A 171 18.93 11.03 -16.39
N SER A 172 18.31 11.87 -15.56
CA SER A 172 18.40 11.77 -14.11
C SER A 172 17.53 10.68 -13.52
N ASN A 173 18.05 10.03 -12.48
CA ASN A 173 17.31 9.10 -11.66
C ASN A 173 16.36 9.87 -10.73
N ALA A 174 15.08 9.47 -10.64
CA ALA A 174 14.13 10.11 -9.73
C ALA A 174 14.57 10.04 -8.25
N MET A 175 15.38 9.05 -7.85
CA MET A 175 15.94 9.01 -6.49
C MET A 175 16.95 10.11 -6.20
N ASP A 176 17.67 10.60 -7.21
CA ASP A 176 18.58 11.73 -7.00
C ASP A 176 17.77 13.01 -6.70
N ALA A 177 16.58 13.12 -7.30
CA ALA A 177 15.64 14.20 -7.04
C ALA A 177 15.02 14.10 -5.65
N GLU A 178 14.56 12.92 -5.26
CA GLU A 178 13.99 12.69 -3.94
C GLU A 178 15.02 12.95 -2.83
N THR A 179 16.26 12.46 -3.00
CA THR A 179 17.35 12.74 -2.06
C THR A 179 17.60 14.24 -1.93
N PHE A 180 17.62 14.96 -3.06
CA PHE A 180 17.77 16.41 -3.05
C PHE A 180 16.59 17.12 -2.36
N ILE A 181 15.36 16.65 -2.54
CA ILE A 181 14.17 17.19 -1.87
C ILE A 181 14.31 17.03 -0.35
N LEU A 182 14.62 15.81 0.11
CA LEU A 182 14.82 15.51 1.53
C LEU A 182 15.98 16.31 2.14
N ASP A 183 17.13 16.39 1.46
CA ASP A 183 18.28 17.16 1.91
C ASP A 183 17.96 18.66 2.00
N SER A 184 17.19 19.18 1.04
CA SER A 184 16.73 20.57 1.05
C SER A 184 15.78 20.80 2.21
N MET A 185 14.78 19.94 2.42
CA MET A 185 13.87 20.07 3.55
C MET A 185 14.60 20.01 4.90
N ASN A 186 15.59 19.12 5.04
CA ASN A 186 16.43 19.03 6.24
C ASN A 186 17.31 20.26 6.45
N THR A 187 17.90 20.79 5.38
CA THR A 187 18.70 22.03 5.42
C THR A 187 17.85 23.22 5.91
N TYR A 188 16.57 23.26 5.51
CA TYR A 188 15.62 24.30 5.88
C TYR A 188 14.56 23.81 6.87
N ALA A 189 14.93 22.91 7.79
CA ALA A 189 13.98 22.22 8.68
C ALA A 189 13.08 23.15 9.51
N GLN A 190 13.53 24.36 9.82
CA GLN A 190 12.71 25.35 10.54
C GLN A 190 11.50 25.86 9.73
N GLN A 191 11.61 25.82 8.39
CA GLN A 191 10.56 26.25 7.47
C GLN A 191 9.60 25.10 7.16
N PHE A 192 10.13 23.91 6.89
CA PHE A 192 9.32 22.75 6.48
C PHE A 192 8.76 21.95 7.66
N GLN A 193 9.47 21.92 8.79
CA GLN A 193 9.02 21.22 10.00
C GLN A 193 8.65 19.74 9.73
N GLY A 194 9.37 19.11 8.78
CA GLY A 194 9.17 17.73 8.36
C GLY A 194 8.13 17.51 7.25
N VAL A 195 7.50 18.57 6.74
CA VAL A 195 6.50 18.52 5.67
C VAL A 195 6.84 19.55 4.59
N GLY A 196 6.95 19.12 3.33
CA GLY A 196 7.33 20.00 2.24
C GLY A 196 6.66 19.60 0.94
N GLY A 197 6.30 20.60 0.14
CA GLY A 197 5.75 20.40 -1.18
C GLY A 197 6.77 20.78 -2.26
N PHE A 198 6.64 20.16 -3.42
CA PHE A 198 7.50 20.45 -4.55
C PHE A 198 6.73 20.38 -5.86
N ALA A 199 7.30 21.01 -6.89
CA ALA A 199 6.88 20.86 -8.27
C ALA A 199 8.03 20.28 -9.09
N ALA A 200 7.75 19.30 -9.92
CA ALA A 200 8.73 18.65 -10.78
C ALA A 200 8.12 18.33 -12.15
N TYR A 201 8.92 17.79 -13.07
CA TYR A 201 8.48 17.43 -14.41
C TYR A 201 7.75 18.58 -15.12
N PRO A 202 8.40 19.75 -15.32
CA PRO A 202 7.85 20.78 -16.18
C PRO A 202 7.70 20.22 -17.60
N LEU A 203 6.46 20.07 -18.03
CA LEU A 203 6.08 19.45 -19.30
C LEU A 203 5.07 20.34 -20.03
N THR A 204 4.74 19.99 -21.26
CA THR A 204 3.57 20.52 -21.97
C THR A 204 2.48 19.46 -22.10
N GLY A 205 1.24 19.88 -22.38
CA GLY A 205 0.16 18.93 -22.67
C GLY A 205 0.49 17.96 -23.81
N GLY A 206 1.22 18.42 -24.84
CA GLY A 206 1.69 17.58 -25.94
C GLY A 206 2.70 16.52 -25.50
N GLN A 207 3.63 16.87 -24.60
CA GLN A 207 4.56 15.91 -24.01
C GLN A 207 3.84 14.89 -23.13
N LEU A 208 2.84 15.30 -22.36
CA LEU A 208 2.01 14.40 -21.55
C LEU A 208 1.19 13.43 -22.41
N LYS A 209 0.62 13.90 -23.53
CA LYS A 209 -0.05 13.04 -24.50
C LYS A 209 0.91 12.01 -25.11
N ALA A 210 2.13 12.41 -25.45
CA ALA A 210 3.16 11.51 -25.94
C ALA A 210 3.56 10.46 -24.88
N ALA A 211 3.70 10.87 -23.61
CA ALA A 211 3.97 9.96 -22.50
C ALA A 211 2.82 8.95 -22.32
N CYS A 212 1.56 9.41 -22.32
CA CYS A 212 0.38 8.54 -22.24
C CYS A 212 0.30 7.55 -23.42
N ALA A 213 0.53 8.02 -24.65
CA ALA A 213 0.54 7.16 -25.84
C ALA A 213 1.66 6.10 -25.80
N SER A 214 2.75 6.39 -25.11
CA SER A 214 3.86 5.46 -24.87
C SER A 214 3.63 4.52 -23.68
N GLY A 215 2.51 4.67 -22.97
CA GLY A 215 2.16 3.85 -21.80
C GLY A 215 2.76 4.34 -20.48
N TRP A 216 3.36 5.54 -20.43
CA TRP A 216 4.09 6.08 -19.26
C TRP A 216 3.24 6.95 -18.34
N LEU A 217 1.94 7.05 -18.60
CA LEU A 217 1.02 7.83 -17.78
C LEU A 217 -0.30 7.07 -17.62
N PHE A 218 -0.87 7.08 -16.42
CA PHE A 218 -2.19 6.52 -16.17
C PHE A 218 -3.26 7.55 -16.49
N ALA A 219 -4.22 7.16 -17.33
CA ALA A 219 -5.34 8.01 -17.70
C ALA A 219 -6.52 7.81 -16.74
N ASN A 220 -7.23 8.90 -16.44
CA ASN A 220 -8.47 8.89 -15.67
C ASN A 220 -8.36 8.30 -14.24
N THR A 221 -7.18 8.36 -13.63
CA THR A 221 -6.95 7.89 -12.26
C THR A 221 -7.75 8.67 -11.24
N PHE A 222 -7.95 9.98 -11.48
CA PHE A 222 -8.80 10.81 -10.63
C PHE A 222 -10.25 10.34 -10.64
N ASP A 223 -10.79 10.08 -11.83
CA ASP A 223 -12.17 9.64 -12.01
C ASP A 223 -12.39 8.23 -11.44
N TYR A 224 -11.36 7.37 -11.54
CA TYR A 224 -11.34 6.05 -10.92
C TYR A 224 -11.43 6.11 -9.39
N ALA A 225 -10.57 6.91 -8.75
CA ALA A 225 -10.62 7.15 -7.31
C ALA A 225 -11.98 7.75 -6.88
N LEU A 226 -12.47 8.75 -7.60
CA LEU A 226 -13.80 9.33 -7.36
C LEU A 226 -14.92 8.27 -7.42
N GLN A 227 -14.88 7.37 -8.40
CA GLN A 227 -15.87 6.31 -8.53
C GLN A 227 -15.84 5.34 -7.35
N LEU A 228 -14.64 4.97 -6.88
CA LEU A 228 -14.47 4.12 -5.70
C LEU A 228 -15.09 4.76 -4.45
N GLY A 229 -14.79 6.03 -4.19
CA GLY A 229 -15.38 6.73 -3.03
C GLY A 229 -16.89 6.86 -3.11
N ARG A 230 -17.46 7.10 -4.30
CA ARG A 230 -18.91 7.09 -4.51
C ARG A 230 -19.54 5.72 -4.21
N VAL A 231 -18.82 4.63 -4.50
CA VAL A 231 -19.28 3.27 -4.18
C VAL A 231 -19.22 3.03 -2.66
N MET A 232 -18.14 3.44 -2.00
CA MET A 232 -18.01 3.36 -0.54
C MET A 232 -19.09 4.18 0.17
N ARG A 233 -19.32 5.44 -0.25
CA ARG A 233 -20.34 6.32 0.31
C ARG A 233 -21.75 5.76 0.20
N ARG A 234 -22.06 5.08 -0.91
CA ARG A 234 -23.36 4.39 -1.12
C ARG A 234 -23.43 3.03 -0.41
N GLN A 235 -22.43 2.67 0.38
CA GLN A 235 -22.31 1.40 1.08
C GLN A 235 -22.35 0.19 0.14
N GLY A 236 -21.64 0.29 -0.99
CA GLY A 236 -21.48 -0.84 -1.92
C GLY A 236 -20.76 -2.05 -1.31
N GLY A 237 -20.18 -1.89 -0.12
CA GLY A 237 -19.45 -2.93 0.59
C GLY A 237 -18.22 -3.42 -0.18
N LEU A 238 -17.66 -4.52 0.29
CA LEU A 238 -16.49 -5.17 -0.33
C LEU A 238 -16.76 -5.53 -1.80
N ASP A 239 -17.92 -6.11 -2.10
CA ASP A 239 -18.26 -6.53 -3.47
C ASP A 239 -18.32 -5.35 -4.45
N GLY A 240 -18.93 -4.23 -4.05
CA GLY A 240 -18.99 -3.04 -4.89
C GLY A 240 -17.61 -2.45 -5.17
N VAL A 241 -16.74 -2.45 -4.16
CA VAL A 241 -15.34 -2.02 -4.29
C VAL A 241 -14.59 -2.94 -5.26
N LEU A 242 -14.63 -4.26 -5.04
CA LEU A 242 -13.96 -5.24 -5.90
C LEU A 242 -14.47 -5.18 -7.35
N GLN A 243 -15.77 -5.03 -7.56
CA GLN A 243 -16.36 -4.86 -8.91
C GLN A 243 -15.88 -3.59 -9.61
N THR A 244 -15.71 -2.50 -8.86
CA THR A 244 -15.22 -1.22 -9.41
C THR A 244 -13.75 -1.32 -9.79
N VAL A 245 -12.92 -1.92 -8.93
CA VAL A 245 -11.51 -2.20 -9.23
C VAL A 245 -11.40 -3.14 -10.44
N GLN A 246 -12.18 -4.22 -10.47
CA GLN A 246 -12.23 -5.18 -11.58
C GLN A 246 -12.61 -4.51 -12.92
N ALA A 247 -13.55 -3.56 -12.89
CA ALA A 247 -13.95 -2.82 -14.08
C ALA A 247 -12.83 -1.91 -14.60
N TYR A 248 -12.03 -1.31 -13.71
CA TYR A 248 -10.87 -0.49 -14.07
C TYR A 248 -9.71 -1.33 -14.62
N LEU A 249 -9.38 -2.46 -13.96
CA LEU A 249 -8.32 -3.37 -14.41
C LEU A 249 -8.64 -4.08 -15.74
N GLY A 250 -9.92 -4.20 -16.09
CA GLY A 250 -10.38 -4.98 -17.24
C GLY A 250 -10.45 -6.48 -16.93
N GLY A 251 -10.91 -7.29 -17.89
CA GLY A 251 -11.26 -8.69 -17.65
C GLY A 251 -10.09 -9.68 -17.50
N GLU A 252 -8.85 -9.23 -17.66
CA GLU A 252 -7.64 -10.08 -17.57
C GLU A 252 -7.12 -10.23 -16.14
N TYR A 253 -7.41 -9.27 -15.28
CA TYR A 253 -6.89 -9.18 -13.92
C TYR A 253 -8.04 -9.12 -12.93
N SER A 254 -7.95 -9.83 -11.81
CA SER A 254 -8.99 -9.81 -10.79
C SER A 254 -8.46 -9.33 -9.45
N PRO A 255 -9.03 -8.26 -8.86
CA PRO A 255 -8.78 -7.96 -7.47
C PRO A 255 -9.41 -9.05 -6.61
N TYR A 256 -8.83 -9.33 -5.44
CA TYR A 256 -9.41 -10.33 -4.56
C TYR A 256 -9.09 -10.05 -3.09
N THR A 257 -9.93 -10.59 -2.21
CA THR A 257 -9.71 -10.55 -0.77
C THR A 257 -8.56 -11.49 -0.40
N LEU A 258 -7.44 -10.91 0.01
CA LEU A 258 -6.28 -11.66 0.51
C LEU A 258 -6.58 -12.31 1.86
N PHE A 259 -7.31 -11.59 2.71
CA PHE A 259 -7.57 -11.98 4.08
C PHE A 259 -8.77 -11.24 4.67
N THR A 260 -9.47 -11.88 5.62
CA THR A 260 -10.42 -11.23 6.52
C THR A 260 -10.06 -11.56 7.96
N GLY A 261 -10.15 -10.57 8.83
CA GLY A 261 -9.72 -10.79 10.20
C GLY A 261 -9.75 -9.56 11.09
N TYR A 262 -9.06 -9.71 12.21
CA TYR A 262 -8.95 -8.69 13.25
C TYR A 262 -7.49 -8.30 13.44
N PHE A 263 -7.26 -7.01 13.69
CA PHE A 263 -5.94 -6.50 14.02
C PHE A 263 -5.40 -7.11 15.31
N VAL A 264 -4.09 -7.38 15.35
CA VAL A 264 -3.38 -7.96 16.50
C VAL A 264 -2.22 -7.09 16.95
N GLU A 265 -1.34 -6.69 16.07
CA GLU A 265 -0.12 -5.98 16.46
C GLU A 265 0.34 -5.04 15.36
N PHE A 266 0.90 -3.91 15.78
CA PHE A 266 1.51 -2.91 14.92
C PHE A 266 2.90 -2.63 15.45
N GLY A 267 3.91 -2.75 14.59
CA GLY A 267 5.26 -2.32 14.88
C GLY A 267 5.66 -1.17 13.95
N LEU A 268 6.35 -0.19 14.49
CA LEU A 268 6.81 1.00 13.76
C LEU A 268 8.27 1.27 14.09
N HIS A 269 9.09 1.42 13.04
CA HIS A 269 10.46 1.93 13.10
C HIS A 269 10.53 3.25 12.33
N PRO A 270 10.53 4.40 13.04
CA PRO A 270 10.56 5.70 12.40
C PRO A 270 11.84 5.90 11.59
N HIS A 271 11.69 6.30 10.33
CA HIS A 271 12.77 6.61 9.40
C HIS A 271 12.34 7.81 8.52
N ALA A 272 13.09 8.14 7.46
CA ALA A 272 12.63 9.14 6.50
C ALA A 272 11.32 8.72 5.83
N GLN A 273 11.14 7.41 5.65
CA GLN A 273 9.88 6.73 5.40
C GLN A 273 9.61 5.80 6.57
N ASP A 274 8.40 5.81 7.12
CA ASP A 274 8.10 5.03 8.30
C ASP A 274 8.00 3.54 7.92
N TYR A 275 8.92 2.73 8.44
CA TYR A 275 8.85 1.27 8.29
C TYR A 275 7.92 0.68 9.31
N SER A 276 6.94 -0.11 8.88
CA SER A 276 5.99 -0.74 9.78
C SER A 276 5.68 -2.17 9.42
N TYR A 277 5.12 -2.90 10.38
CA TYR A 277 4.40 -4.13 10.10
C TYR A 277 3.03 -4.12 10.79
N VAL A 278 2.08 -4.82 10.18
CA VAL A 278 0.72 -5.00 10.71
C VAL A 278 0.39 -6.49 10.73
N ASP A 279 -0.05 -6.98 11.89
CA ASP A 279 -0.49 -8.34 12.08
C ASP A 279 -2.00 -8.46 12.20
N PHE A 280 -2.55 -9.45 11.52
CA PHE A 280 -3.94 -9.86 11.59
C PHE A 280 -4.06 -11.34 11.98
N ARG A 281 -5.17 -11.64 12.67
CA ARG A 281 -5.65 -13.02 12.91
C ARG A 281 -6.95 -13.24 12.18
N SER A 282 -7.22 -14.48 11.78
CA SER A 282 -8.43 -14.81 11.04
C SER A 282 -9.68 -14.49 11.85
N ASP A 283 -10.75 -14.12 11.15
CA ASP A 283 -12.08 -14.01 11.74
C ASP A 283 -12.80 -15.38 11.84
N ASP A 284 -12.24 -16.42 11.24
CA ASP A 284 -12.65 -17.81 11.51
C ASP A 284 -12.07 -18.27 12.86
N PRO A 285 -12.91 -18.56 13.87
CA PRO A 285 -12.45 -19.00 15.18
C PRO A 285 -11.78 -20.39 15.17
N GLU A 286 -11.96 -21.18 14.11
CA GLU A 286 -11.29 -22.49 13.96
C GLU A 286 -9.92 -22.38 13.29
N SER A 287 -9.62 -21.24 12.66
CA SER A 287 -8.37 -21.02 11.94
C SER A 287 -7.26 -20.45 12.83
N ALA A 288 -6.07 -21.05 12.74
CA ALA A 288 -4.84 -20.49 13.30
C ALA A 288 -4.10 -19.57 12.32
N LEU A 289 -4.66 -19.33 11.14
CA LEU A 289 -4.03 -18.50 10.11
C LEU A 289 -4.13 -17.02 10.44
N GLY A 290 -3.14 -16.29 9.97
CA GLY A 290 -3.05 -14.85 10.04
C GLY A 290 -2.47 -14.26 8.78
N LEU A 291 -2.29 -12.95 8.82
CA LEU A 291 -1.60 -12.20 7.80
C LEU A 291 -0.66 -11.21 8.47
N ARG A 292 0.58 -11.11 7.98
CA ARG A 292 1.52 -10.04 8.34
C ARG A 292 1.82 -9.21 7.11
N LEU A 293 1.71 -7.90 7.21
CA LEU A 293 2.13 -6.96 6.18
C LEU A 293 3.38 -6.23 6.63
N TYR A 294 4.29 -5.97 5.71
CA TYR A 294 5.38 -5.02 5.90
C TYR A 294 5.18 -3.83 4.97
N ALA A 295 5.48 -2.64 5.48
CA ALA A 295 5.25 -1.38 4.81
C ALA A 295 6.46 -0.44 4.91
N SER A 296 6.62 0.40 3.88
CA SER A 296 7.45 1.61 3.89
C SER A 296 6.52 2.75 3.52
N ASN A 297 5.90 3.39 4.52
CA ASN A 297 4.64 4.15 4.40
C ASN A 297 3.48 3.31 3.82
N GLU A 298 3.57 2.92 2.55
CA GLU A 298 2.68 2.01 1.83
C GLU A 298 3.01 0.53 2.11
N ASN A 299 1.99 -0.32 2.02
CA ASN A 299 2.12 -1.77 2.11
C ASN A 299 2.90 -2.33 0.91
N MET A 300 3.96 -3.05 1.22
CA MET A 300 4.93 -3.54 0.22
C MET A 300 4.89 -5.05 0.03
N ILE A 301 4.62 -5.81 1.09
CA ILE A 301 4.57 -7.27 1.02
C ILE A 301 3.66 -7.82 2.13
N ALA A 302 2.91 -8.86 1.81
CA ALA A 302 2.08 -9.58 2.78
C ALA A 302 2.46 -11.06 2.82
N TYR A 303 2.56 -11.60 4.03
CA TYR A 303 2.83 -13.01 4.32
C TYR A 303 1.63 -13.66 4.98
N ALA A 304 1.26 -14.86 4.53
CA ALA A 304 0.45 -15.74 5.34
C ALA A 304 1.22 -16.09 6.61
N THR A 305 0.56 -16.03 7.76
CA THR A 305 1.15 -16.42 9.04
C THR A 305 0.38 -17.57 9.67
N LEU A 306 1.08 -18.32 10.52
CA LEU A 306 0.49 -19.28 11.44
C LEU A 306 0.71 -18.79 12.87
N TRP A 307 -0.37 -18.60 13.61
CA TRP A 307 -0.33 -18.23 15.02
C TRP A 307 -0.16 -19.48 15.88
N VAL A 308 0.95 -19.53 16.63
CA VAL A 308 1.24 -20.62 17.55
C VAL A 308 1.63 -20.11 18.93
N MET A 309 1.41 -20.93 19.94
CA MET A 309 1.86 -20.64 21.31
C MET A 309 3.33 -21.01 21.47
N VAL A 310 4.21 -20.03 21.62
CA VAL A 310 5.64 -20.21 21.93
C VAL A 310 5.90 -19.73 23.34
N ARG A 311 6.23 -20.66 24.25
CA ARG A 311 6.56 -20.37 25.66
C ARG A 311 5.49 -19.53 26.39
N GLY A 312 4.21 -19.74 26.05
CA GLY A 312 3.08 -19.04 26.66
C GLY A 312 2.73 -17.69 26.02
N ALA A 313 3.46 -17.26 24.98
CA ALA A 313 3.10 -16.12 24.15
C ALA A 313 2.52 -16.60 22.81
N MET A 314 1.51 -15.91 22.31
CA MET A 314 1.02 -16.12 20.95
C MET A 314 2.04 -15.49 19.99
N THR A 315 2.48 -16.22 18.97
CA THR A 315 3.54 -15.79 18.07
C THR A 315 3.16 -16.13 16.64
N ALA A 316 3.22 -15.14 15.75
CA ALA A 316 3.03 -15.34 14.32
C ALA A 316 4.31 -15.91 13.68
N ILE A 317 4.17 -17.01 12.94
CA ILE A 317 5.22 -17.58 12.10
C ILE A 317 4.84 -17.31 10.65
N GLU A 318 5.67 -16.54 9.93
CA GLU A 318 5.52 -16.32 8.48
C GLU A 318 5.72 -17.64 7.71
N LEU A 319 4.82 -17.90 6.77
CA LEU A 319 4.83 -19.12 5.94
C LEU A 319 5.34 -18.83 4.53
N PHE A 320 4.61 -17.99 3.78
CA PHE A 320 4.91 -17.64 2.39
C PHE A 320 4.27 -16.29 2.04
N PRO A 321 4.83 -15.55 1.07
CA PRO A 321 4.22 -14.32 0.60
C PRO A 321 2.94 -14.62 -0.17
N VAL A 322 1.94 -13.76 0.00
CA VAL A 322 0.62 -13.84 -0.67
C VAL A 322 0.31 -12.60 -1.50
N ALA A 323 1.09 -11.55 -1.35
CA ALA A 323 1.12 -10.37 -2.21
C ALA A 323 2.49 -9.69 -2.08
N ILE A 324 3.02 -9.16 -3.19
CA ILE A 324 4.32 -8.49 -3.27
C ILE A 324 4.17 -7.27 -4.19
N GLY A 325 4.71 -6.11 -3.78
CA GLY A 325 4.80 -4.94 -4.64
C GLY A 325 5.52 -5.25 -5.97
N PRO A 326 5.09 -4.66 -7.11
CA PRO A 326 4.21 -3.50 -7.22
C PRO A 326 2.71 -3.77 -7.09
N ASP A 327 2.26 -5.01 -6.93
CA ASP A 327 0.83 -5.27 -6.71
C ASP A 327 0.35 -4.60 -5.40
N ALA A 328 -0.82 -4.00 -5.44
CA ALA A 328 -1.35 -3.17 -4.37
C ALA A 328 -1.97 -4.01 -3.25
N ILE A 329 -1.70 -3.62 -2.00
CA ILE A 329 -2.25 -4.26 -0.80
C ILE A 329 -2.93 -3.17 0.02
N THR A 330 -4.24 -3.28 0.22
CA THR A 330 -5.05 -2.24 0.86
C THR A 330 -6.06 -2.81 1.85
N TYR A 331 -6.69 -1.92 2.61
CA TYR A 331 -7.64 -2.29 3.67
C TYR A 331 -9.06 -1.84 3.32
N LEU A 332 -10.04 -2.57 3.84
CA LEU A 332 -11.42 -2.13 3.87
C LEU A 332 -12.04 -2.53 5.21
N LEU A 333 -12.60 -1.55 5.93
CA LEU A 333 -13.33 -1.84 7.16
C LEU A 333 -14.67 -2.47 6.82
N LEU A 334 -14.96 -3.65 7.38
CA LEU A 334 -16.19 -4.39 7.06
C LEU A 334 -17.34 -4.05 8.00
N GLU A 335 -17.05 -3.64 9.23
CA GLU A 335 -18.05 -3.39 10.25
C GLU A 335 -17.62 -2.31 11.24
N GLY A 336 -18.60 -1.75 11.95
CA GLY A 336 -18.39 -0.76 13.00
C GLY A 336 -18.22 0.67 12.50
N GLU A 337 -18.21 1.58 13.47
CA GLU A 337 -17.88 2.98 13.30
C GLU A 337 -17.13 3.43 14.55
N SER A 338 -15.95 4.04 14.39
CA SER A 338 -15.11 4.48 15.50
C SER A 338 -15.38 5.93 15.86
N ALA A 339 -15.01 6.33 17.08
CA ALA A 339 -15.05 7.74 17.49
C ALA A 339 -14.05 8.62 16.72
N LYS A 340 -13.04 8.01 16.10
CA LYS A 340 -12.05 8.67 15.22
C LYS A 340 -12.50 8.75 13.76
N GLY A 341 -13.74 8.35 13.45
CA GLY A 341 -14.33 8.52 12.12
C GLY A 341 -14.07 7.38 11.14
N TYR A 342 -13.47 6.26 11.57
CA TYR A 342 -13.42 5.05 10.74
C TYR A 342 -14.81 4.45 10.62
N LYS A 343 -15.22 4.03 9.42
CA LYS A 343 -16.57 3.55 9.16
C LYS A 343 -16.61 2.35 8.23
N ALA A 344 -17.49 1.40 8.53
CA ALA A 344 -17.75 0.26 7.66
C ALA A 344 -18.00 0.68 6.20
N GLY A 345 -17.37 -0.03 5.27
CA GLY A 345 -17.41 0.23 3.83
C GLY A 345 -16.38 1.23 3.33
N PHE A 346 -15.52 1.78 4.18
CA PHE A 346 -14.46 2.73 3.81
C PHE A 346 -13.06 2.12 4.02
N SER A 347 -12.11 2.62 3.23
CA SER A 347 -10.69 2.31 3.38
C SER A 347 -10.05 3.16 4.49
N PHE A 348 -8.83 2.80 4.88
CA PHE A 348 -7.98 3.53 5.79
C PHE A 348 -6.51 3.17 5.54
N THR A 349 -5.61 3.86 6.23
CA THR A 349 -4.15 3.73 6.06
C THR A 349 -3.49 3.13 7.31
N ASN A 350 -2.20 2.81 7.25
CA ASN A 350 -1.43 2.15 8.32
C ASN A 350 -1.44 2.95 9.63
N GLU A 351 -1.57 4.29 9.58
CA GLU A 351 -1.67 5.13 10.79
C GLU A 351 -2.91 4.81 11.63
N ALA A 352 -3.91 4.12 11.07
CA ALA A 352 -5.08 3.67 11.81
C ALA A 352 -4.75 2.67 12.93
N PHE A 353 -3.60 1.99 12.83
CA PHE A 353 -3.11 1.03 13.83
C PHE A 353 -2.13 1.65 14.84
N ASP A 354 -1.64 2.86 14.58
CA ASP A 354 -0.79 3.59 15.51
C ASP A 354 -1.66 4.17 16.64
N PRO A 355 -1.43 3.86 17.94
CA PRO A 355 -2.23 4.40 19.04
C PRO A 355 -2.15 5.94 19.17
N THR A 356 -1.11 6.57 18.62
CA THR A 356 -0.92 8.03 18.63
C THR A 356 -1.97 8.70 17.76
N TYR A 357 -2.27 8.12 16.59
CA TYR A 357 -3.07 8.77 15.55
C TYR A 357 -4.40 8.04 15.32
N GLY A 358 -4.37 6.70 15.27
CA GLY A 358 -5.49 5.82 14.98
C GLY A 358 -6.22 5.23 16.19
N ASP A 359 -6.98 4.17 15.98
CA ASP A 359 -7.81 3.52 16.99
C ASP A 359 -7.58 2.00 16.96
N PRO A 360 -6.39 1.52 17.36
CA PRO A 360 -6.03 0.11 17.24
C PRO A 360 -7.02 -0.81 17.99
N ASP A 361 -7.51 -0.39 19.16
CA ASP A 361 -8.46 -1.18 19.95
C ASP A 361 -9.81 -1.38 19.23
N PHE A 362 -10.26 -0.38 18.47
CA PHE A 362 -11.39 -0.54 17.57
C PHE A 362 -11.14 -1.66 16.55
N PHE A 363 -9.98 -1.68 15.88
CA PHE A 363 -9.66 -2.70 14.87
C PHE A 363 -9.39 -4.10 15.46
N ARG A 364 -9.10 -4.21 16.76
CA ARG A 364 -9.05 -5.51 17.45
C ARG A 364 -10.42 -6.18 17.55
N CYS A 365 -11.48 -5.38 17.48
CA CYS A 365 -12.86 -5.80 17.70
C CYS A 365 -13.75 -5.72 16.45
N ASN A 366 -13.26 -5.15 15.34
CA ASN A 366 -14.02 -4.97 14.12
C ASN A 366 -13.28 -5.58 12.93
N ARG A 367 -14.01 -6.31 12.09
CA ARG A 367 -13.47 -7.04 10.94
C ARG A 367 -12.93 -6.10 9.87
N VAL A 368 -11.76 -6.46 9.36
CA VAL A 368 -11.07 -5.80 8.24
C VAL A 368 -10.90 -6.82 7.12
N ALA A 369 -11.13 -6.40 5.88
CA ALA A 369 -10.64 -7.10 4.70
C ALA A 369 -9.31 -6.50 4.26
N VAL A 370 -8.35 -7.37 3.96
CA VAL A 370 -7.14 -7.01 3.23
C VAL A 370 -7.33 -7.43 1.77
N ILE A 371 -7.14 -6.50 0.85
CA ILE A 371 -7.43 -6.65 -0.57
C ILE A 371 -6.13 -6.59 -1.35
N GLY A 372 -5.96 -7.54 -2.28
CA GLY A 372 -4.89 -7.55 -3.26
C GLY A 372 -5.41 -7.06 -4.61
N ILE A 373 -4.67 -6.13 -5.23
CA ILE A 373 -5.00 -5.53 -6.53
C ILE A 373 -3.80 -5.73 -7.47
N PRO A 374 -3.97 -6.48 -8.58
CA PRO A 374 -2.92 -6.61 -9.61
C PRO A 374 -2.55 -5.26 -10.24
N GLU A 375 -1.25 -4.99 -10.40
CA GLU A 375 -0.70 -3.75 -10.98
C GLU A 375 0.15 -4.01 -12.23
N PRO A 376 -0.44 -4.55 -13.32
CA PRO A 376 0.31 -5.05 -14.47
C PRO A 376 1.19 -4.00 -15.16
N ARG A 377 0.78 -2.72 -15.13
CA ARG A 377 1.52 -1.63 -15.75
C ARG A 377 2.81 -1.28 -14.99
N LEU A 378 2.84 -1.53 -13.68
CA LEU A 378 4.02 -1.32 -12.84
C LEU A 378 4.97 -2.52 -12.82
N ARG A 379 4.60 -3.66 -13.42
CA ARG A 379 5.45 -4.89 -13.51
C ARG A 379 6.60 -4.78 -14.52
N ARG A 380 7.22 -3.62 -14.63
CA ARG A 380 8.44 -3.40 -15.41
C ARG A 380 9.67 -3.78 -14.58
N SER A 381 10.74 -4.25 -15.22
CA SER A 381 11.91 -4.76 -14.50
C SER A 381 12.61 -3.71 -13.65
N ASP A 382 12.64 -2.45 -14.11
CA ASP A 382 13.21 -1.31 -13.39
C ASP A 382 12.38 -0.94 -12.15
N ILE A 383 11.05 -0.88 -12.29
CA ILE A 383 10.13 -0.60 -11.18
C ILE A 383 10.13 -1.77 -10.18
N ILE A 384 10.08 -3.01 -10.65
CA ILE A 384 10.20 -4.21 -9.79
C ILE A 384 11.52 -4.18 -8.99
N ALA A 385 12.62 -3.74 -9.60
CA ALA A 385 13.89 -3.60 -8.90
C ALA A 385 13.83 -2.53 -7.79
N ALA A 386 13.15 -1.41 -8.03
CA ALA A 386 12.92 -0.38 -7.01
C ALA A 386 12.05 -0.91 -5.85
N PHE A 387 10.93 -1.56 -6.15
CA PHE A 387 10.10 -2.22 -5.12
C PHE A 387 10.86 -3.29 -4.35
N THR A 388 11.67 -4.11 -5.02
CA THR A 388 12.49 -5.15 -4.37
C THR A 388 13.51 -4.56 -3.42
N ARG A 389 14.17 -3.45 -3.81
CA ARG A 389 15.09 -2.70 -2.95
C ARG A 389 14.38 -2.23 -1.68
N GLU A 390 13.20 -1.66 -1.82
CA GLU A 390 12.48 -1.08 -0.67
C GLU A 390 11.84 -2.12 0.23
N ILE A 391 11.31 -3.21 -0.33
CA ILE A 391 10.89 -4.40 0.45
C ILE A 391 12.07 -4.92 1.28
N THR A 392 13.26 -5.00 0.68
CA THR A 392 14.46 -5.47 1.39
C THR A 392 14.80 -4.57 2.57
N ARG A 393 14.72 -3.24 2.40
CA ARG A 393 14.97 -2.26 3.48
C ARG A 393 13.91 -2.35 4.58
N ALA A 394 12.62 -2.37 4.22
CA ALA A 394 11.51 -2.47 5.16
C ALA A 394 11.52 -3.79 5.95
N MET A 395 11.91 -4.91 5.33
CA MET A 395 12.06 -6.17 6.06
C MET A 395 13.32 -6.16 6.95
N ALA A 396 14.43 -5.60 6.48
CA ALA A 396 15.67 -5.50 7.24
C ALA A 396 15.51 -4.65 8.52
N SER A 397 14.62 -3.63 8.52
CA SER A 397 14.34 -2.87 9.74
C SER A 397 13.73 -3.73 10.85
N PHE A 398 13.15 -4.89 10.53
CA PHE A 398 12.60 -5.83 11.51
C PHE A 398 13.43 -7.12 11.65
N ASP A 399 14.73 -7.04 11.36
CA ASP A 399 15.67 -8.17 11.41
C ASP A 399 15.24 -9.36 10.51
N LYS A 400 14.62 -9.04 9.37
CA LYS A 400 14.21 -10.03 8.36
C LYS A 400 14.97 -9.84 7.06
N GLU A 401 15.27 -10.94 6.39
CA GLU A 401 15.84 -10.93 5.05
C GLU A 401 14.76 -11.22 4.01
N TYR A 402 14.70 -10.39 2.96
CA TYR A 402 13.93 -10.69 1.76
C TYR A 402 14.84 -11.33 0.71
N SER A 403 14.59 -12.60 0.38
CA SER A 403 15.37 -13.37 -0.60
C SER A 403 14.56 -13.84 -1.81
N ASN A 404 13.27 -13.49 -1.86
CA ASN A 404 12.39 -13.93 -2.94
C ASN A 404 12.55 -13.03 -4.18
N SER A 405 12.26 -13.59 -5.35
CA SER A 405 11.98 -12.81 -6.55
C SER A 405 10.54 -12.32 -6.53
N TYR A 406 10.28 -11.16 -7.13
CA TYR A 406 8.91 -10.75 -7.42
C TYR A 406 8.16 -11.85 -8.19
N ALA A 407 6.95 -12.15 -7.74
CA ALA A 407 5.98 -12.96 -8.45
C ALA A 407 4.65 -12.19 -8.45
N PRO A 408 3.97 -12.12 -9.60
CA PRO A 408 2.64 -11.54 -9.68
C PRO A 408 1.69 -12.16 -8.66
N ILE A 409 0.80 -11.33 -8.10
CA ILE A 409 -0.17 -11.73 -7.08
C ILE A 409 -1.06 -12.92 -7.52
N GLU A 410 -1.28 -13.08 -8.82
CA GLU A 410 -2.01 -14.18 -9.44
C GLU A 410 -1.27 -15.53 -9.37
N ASP A 411 0.06 -15.47 -9.34
CA ASP A 411 0.96 -16.63 -9.29
C ASP A 411 1.32 -17.03 -7.85
N LEU A 412 1.00 -16.17 -6.88
CA LEU A 412 1.26 -16.42 -5.47
C LEU A 412 0.23 -17.39 -4.86
N PRO A 413 0.63 -18.18 -3.85
CA PRO A 413 -0.31 -19.01 -3.12
C PRO A 413 -1.36 -18.15 -2.43
N LYS A 414 -2.63 -18.56 -2.53
CA LYS A 414 -3.73 -17.90 -1.83
C LYS A 414 -3.89 -18.52 -0.44
N ILE A 415 -4.19 -17.69 0.56
CA ILE A 415 -4.69 -18.20 1.85
C ILE A 415 -6.01 -18.89 1.55
N ARG A 416 -6.07 -20.20 1.77
CA ARG A 416 -7.27 -21.00 1.62
C ARG A 416 -7.58 -21.65 2.95
N GLU A 417 -8.86 -21.87 3.22
CA GLU A 417 -9.35 -22.54 4.43
C GLU A 417 -8.81 -23.99 4.55
N ASP A 418 -8.36 -24.61 3.47
CA ASP A 418 -7.77 -25.95 3.49
C ASP A 418 -6.31 -26.00 3.99
N PHE A 419 -5.70 -24.83 4.28
CA PHE A 419 -4.50 -24.70 5.13
C PHE A 419 -4.79 -24.90 6.62
N ASP A 420 -5.91 -25.54 6.94
CA ASP A 420 -6.26 -25.88 8.30
C ASP A 420 -5.39 -27.05 8.80
N ILE A 421 -4.74 -26.82 9.94
CA ILE A 421 -4.03 -27.86 10.66
C ILE A 421 -5.07 -28.75 11.32
N ARG A 422 -5.58 -29.70 10.55
CA ARG A 422 -6.42 -30.75 11.11
C ARG A 422 -5.59 -31.54 12.09
N ARG A 423 -6.05 -31.57 13.33
CA ARG A 423 -5.54 -32.47 14.37
C ARG A 423 -5.76 -33.90 13.88
N THR A 424 -4.77 -34.51 13.25
CA THR A 424 -4.86 -35.90 12.83
C THR A 424 -4.93 -36.75 14.09
N GLY A 425 -6.12 -37.29 14.39
CA GLY A 425 -6.37 -38.09 15.58
C GLY A 425 -5.46 -39.32 15.64
N GLY A 426 -4.34 -39.20 16.33
CA GLY A 426 -3.40 -40.28 16.60
C GLY A 426 -2.80 -40.10 17.99
N ALA A 427 -2.92 -41.12 18.84
CA ALA A 427 -2.56 -41.11 20.26
C ALA A 427 -1.03 -41.14 20.53
N GLY A 428 -0.25 -40.30 19.84
CA GLY A 428 1.20 -40.13 20.03
C GLY A 428 1.56 -38.67 20.35
N PRO A 429 2.80 -38.39 20.82
CA PRO A 429 3.22 -37.03 21.19
C PRO A 429 2.98 -36.06 20.03
N ASP A 430 2.35 -34.93 20.35
CA ASP A 430 1.74 -33.95 19.47
C ASP A 430 2.68 -33.49 18.33
N ASN A 431 2.62 -34.17 17.18
CA ASN A 431 3.23 -33.70 15.95
C ASN A 431 2.19 -32.92 15.15
N LEU A 432 2.42 -31.61 15.02
CA LEU A 432 1.70 -30.75 14.11
C LEU A 432 2.20 -31.03 12.69
N THR A 433 1.36 -31.63 11.83
CA THR A 433 1.73 -31.87 10.43
C THR A 433 1.07 -30.80 9.57
N LEU A 434 1.87 -29.87 9.04
CA LEU A 434 1.43 -28.90 8.05
C LEU A 434 1.43 -29.56 6.67
N HIS A 435 0.26 -29.69 6.05
CA HIS A 435 0.14 -30.09 4.66
C HIS A 435 0.20 -28.85 3.77
N LEU A 436 1.40 -28.49 3.30
CA LEU A 436 1.52 -27.47 2.26
C LEU A 436 0.95 -28.03 0.95
N PRO A 437 0.06 -27.32 0.24
CA PRO A 437 -0.40 -27.75 -1.07
C PRO A 437 0.79 -27.81 -2.02
N ALA A 438 0.83 -28.85 -2.86
CA ALA A 438 1.77 -28.89 -3.96
C ALA A 438 1.52 -27.66 -4.83
N THR A 439 2.55 -26.85 -5.09
CA THR A 439 2.47 -25.80 -6.10
C THR A 439 2.05 -26.43 -7.43
N ALA A 440 1.06 -25.85 -8.08
CA ALA A 440 0.66 -26.28 -9.42
C ALA A 440 1.89 -26.19 -10.34
N GLU A 441 2.22 -27.33 -10.93
CA GLU A 441 3.23 -27.59 -11.95
C GLU A 441 4.19 -26.44 -12.34
N GLY A 442 5.44 -26.54 -11.86
CA GLY A 442 6.60 -26.09 -12.65
C GLY A 442 7.54 -25.07 -12.00
N ARG A 443 8.71 -25.57 -11.59
CA ARG A 443 9.98 -24.84 -11.40
C ARG A 443 10.08 -23.87 -10.21
N ALA A 444 10.34 -24.44 -9.04
CA ALA A 444 11.36 -23.92 -8.14
C ALA A 444 12.06 -25.13 -7.47
N SER A 445 13.33 -25.33 -7.78
CA SER A 445 14.15 -26.36 -7.14
C SER A 445 14.58 -25.88 -5.76
N TRP A 446 13.95 -26.41 -4.72
CA TRP A 446 14.43 -26.27 -3.34
C TRP A 446 15.64 -27.18 -3.15
N HIS A 447 16.78 -26.64 -2.72
CA HIS A 447 17.95 -27.43 -2.37
C HIS A 447 17.79 -27.99 -0.96
N GLU A 448 17.70 -29.33 -0.83
CA GLU A 448 17.77 -30.02 0.46
C GLU A 448 19.21 -30.00 0.98
N GLY A 449 19.43 -29.29 2.08
CA GLY A 449 20.65 -29.40 2.88
C GLY A 449 20.57 -30.65 3.77
N THR A 450 21.44 -31.63 3.52
CA THR A 450 21.67 -32.75 4.42
C THR A 450 22.48 -32.29 5.63
N GLU A 451 21.97 -32.43 6.86
CA GLU A 451 22.85 -32.73 8.00
C GLU A 451 22.17 -33.32 9.26
N SER A 452 22.87 -34.36 9.74
CA SER A 452 22.95 -35.09 11.01
C SER A 452 21.96 -34.88 12.18
N ALA A 453 21.61 -36.03 12.77
CA ALA A 453 20.83 -36.21 13.98
C ALA A 453 21.48 -35.62 15.26
N GLY A 454 20.68 -34.91 16.08
CA GLY A 454 21.04 -34.63 17.47
C GLY A 454 20.19 -33.53 18.15
N ASN A 455 19.50 -33.91 19.23
CA ASN A 455 18.81 -33.10 20.26
C ASN A 455 17.47 -32.44 19.91
N ALA A 456 16.40 -33.10 20.36
CA ALA A 456 15.01 -32.65 20.30
C ALA A 456 14.69 -31.57 21.36
N ASN A 457 14.42 -30.36 20.89
CA ASN A 457 13.58 -29.38 21.60
C ASN A 457 12.21 -29.35 20.89
N SER A 458 11.24 -30.10 21.39
CA SER A 458 9.88 -30.11 20.83
C SER A 458 9.11 -28.86 21.25
N VAL A 459 8.64 -28.07 20.29
CA VAL A 459 7.65 -27.00 20.49
C VAL A 459 6.27 -27.64 20.59
N ARG A 460 5.56 -27.47 21.72
CA ARG A 460 4.17 -27.92 21.86
C ARG A 460 3.24 -26.82 21.36
N VAL A 461 2.50 -27.09 20.28
CA VAL A 461 1.46 -26.20 19.76
C VAL A 461 0.13 -26.63 20.38
N PHE A 462 -0.48 -25.76 21.17
CA PHE A 462 -1.82 -25.99 21.73
C PHE A 462 -2.86 -25.36 20.80
N GLY A 463 -3.66 -26.19 20.13
CA GLY A 463 -4.92 -25.73 19.52
C GLY A 463 -5.95 -25.43 20.61
N TYR A 464 -6.54 -24.24 20.57
CA TYR A 464 -7.59 -23.84 21.52
C TYR A 464 -8.91 -24.49 21.11
N ALA A 465 -9.18 -25.69 21.61
CA ALA A 465 -10.53 -26.24 21.66
C ALA A 465 -11.08 -26.02 23.07
N ASN A 466 -12.21 -25.32 23.17
CA ASN A 466 -12.99 -25.14 24.38
C ASN A 466 -13.19 -26.50 25.08
N MET A 467 -12.52 -26.76 26.21
CA MET A 467 -12.68 -28.01 26.96
C MET A 467 -13.35 -27.76 28.31
N ALA A 468 -14.69 -27.83 28.30
CA ALA A 468 -15.44 -28.31 29.44
C ALA A 468 -15.22 -29.83 29.57
N GLY A 469 -14.37 -30.20 30.53
CA GLY A 469 -14.32 -31.50 31.23
C GLY A 469 -14.43 -32.78 30.40
N LYS A 470 -13.33 -33.54 30.33
CA LYS A 470 -13.27 -34.98 30.70
C LYS A 470 -11.86 -35.55 30.62
N THR A 471 -11.54 -36.36 31.63
CA THR A 471 -10.32 -37.13 31.85
C THR A 471 -10.44 -38.54 31.24
N MET A 472 -9.38 -39.07 30.59
CA MET A 472 -8.91 -40.48 30.62
C MET A 472 -7.87 -40.75 29.50
N GLN A 473 -6.63 -41.19 29.82
CA GLN A 473 -6.05 -42.56 29.97
C GLN A 473 -5.56 -43.25 28.67
N TYR A 474 -4.33 -43.77 28.77
CA TYR A 474 -3.41 -44.31 27.74
C TYR A 474 -3.83 -45.66 27.11
N ALA A 475 -3.43 -45.91 25.84
CA ALA A 475 -2.86 -47.18 25.35
C ALA A 475 -2.30 -47.09 23.91
N SER A 476 -1.42 -48.05 23.56
CA SER A 476 -0.32 -48.07 22.60
C SER A 476 -0.62 -48.25 21.10
N ALA A 477 0.37 -47.85 20.30
CA ALA A 477 0.44 -47.77 18.83
C ALA A 477 0.56 -49.10 18.06
N ALA A 478 0.26 -49.03 16.75
CA ALA A 478 0.91 -49.84 15.71
C ALA A 478 0.95 -49.09 14.34
N ASN A 479 2.10 -49.25 13.67
CA ASN A 479 2.62 -48.63 12.45
C ASN A 479 1.72 -48.56 11.20
N HIS A 480 1.88 -47.51 10.38
CA HIS A 480 2.13 -47.63 8.94
C HIS A 480 2.92 -46.42 8.40
N GLY A 481 3.81 -46.68 7.44
CA GLY A 481 4.89 -45.78 7.02
C GLY A 481 4.47 -44.58 6.18
N THR A 482 5.23 -43.50 6.33
CA THR A 482 5.14 -42.25 5.57
C THR A 482 6.54 -41.68 5.34
N ARG A 483 6.68 -40.93 4.23
CA ARG A 483 7.90 -40.19 3.83
C ARG A 483 8.35 -39.21 4.94
N PRO A 484 9.65 -38.86 5.02
CA PRO A 484 10.16 -38.08 6.12
C PRO A 484 9.55 -36.65 6.16
N PRO A 485 9.21 -36.12 7.35
CA PRO A 485 8.75 -34.76 7.52
C PRO A 485 9.88 -33.74 7.29
N LEU A 486 9.52 -32.55 6.81
CA LEU A 486 10.41 -31.40 6.71
C LEU A 486 10.84 -30.99 8.13
N THR A 487 12.15 -30.98 8.39
CA THR A 487 12.71 -30.61 9.70
C THR A 487 13.32 -29.21 9.59
N VAL A 488 12.81 -28.24 10.35
CA VAL A 488 13.38 -26.89 10.41
C VAL A 488 14.35 -26.83 11.59
N ASN A 489 15.64 -26.69 11.29
CA ASN A 489 16.69 -26.53 12.31
C ASN A 489 16.89 -25.05 12.63
N TRP A 490 16.82 -24.70 13.92
CA TRP A 490 17.17 -23.36 14.42
C TRP A 490 18.64 -23.31 14.85
N PRO A 491 19.41 -22.25 14.53
CA PRO A 491 20.73 -22.05 15.10
C PRO A 491 20.62 -21.77 16.61
N ALA A 492 21.53 -22.34 17.40
CA ALA A 492 21.63 -22.06 18.83
C ALA A 492 22.10 -20.61 19.05
N MET A 493 21.28 -19.80 19.71
CA MET A 493 21.70 -18.49 20.22
C MET A 493 22.80 -18.68 21.29
N PRO A 494 23.87 -17.86 21.29
CA PRO A 494 24.90 -17.93 22.30
C PRO A 494 24.32 -17.60 23.68
N ALA A 495 24.75 -18.37 24.69
CA ALA A 495 24.37 -18.15 26.08
C ALA A 495 24.76 -16.73 26.50
N GLN A 496 23.78 -15.95 26.97
CA GLN A 496 24.03 -14.67 27.63
C GLN A 496 24.89 -14.91 28.88
N LYS A 497 25.96 -14.11 29.02
CA LYS A 497 26.79 -14.02 30.22
C LYS A 497 26.22 -13.03 31.20
#